data_AF-A0A957WA23-F1
#
_entry.id   AF-A0A957WA23-F1
#
_cell.length_a   1.000
_cell.length_b   1.000
_cell.length_c   1.000
_cell.angle_alpha   90.00
_cell.angle_beta   90.00
_cell.angle_gamma   90.00
#
_symmetry.space_group_name_H-M   'P 1'
#
loop_
_entity.id
_entity.type
_entity.pdbx_description
1 polymer ?
#
loop_
_entity_poly.entity_id
_entity_poly.type
_entity_poly.pdbx_seq_one_letter_code
_entity_poly.pdbx_strand_id
1 'polypeptide(L)'
;MILELDYNTLLVLFNRRYSLAEFRAASQVLPGSYADELVERIYNYLFKYPRDVQAEYEKYYAIEYSNFAKFLFWKYGIDKNTALQIKNRANDDVFIGYCSHSMWLLTDETVLSVLDHILYELGENRNENSH
;
A
#
# COMPACT_ATOMS: atom_id res chain seq x y z
N MET A 1 3.34 5.66 -0.66
CA MET A 1 4.24 4.99 -1.63
C MET A 1 3.63 3.67 -2.04
N ILE A 2 3.57 3.40 -3.34
CA ILE A 2 3.08 2.12 -3.87
C ILE A 2 4.19 1.53 -4.73
N LEU A 3 4.67 0.36 -4.35
CA LEU A 3 5.72 -0.38 -5.05
C LEU A 3 5.11 -1.57 -5.76
N GLU A 4 5.24 -1.61 -7.07
CA GLU A 4 5.00 -2.81 -7.85
C GLU A 4 6.14 -3.79 -7.59
N LEU A 5 5.78 -5.02 -7.24
CA LEU A 5 6.67 -6.15 -7.09
C LEU A 5 6.37 -7.14 -8.21
N ASP A 6 7.19 -8.20 -8.30
CA ASP A 6 6.98 -9.25 -9.29
C ASP A 6 5.58 -9.89 -9.18
N TYR A 7 5.11 -10.44 -10.31
CA TYR A 7 3.90 -11.26 -10.41
C TYR A 7 2.61 -10.58 -9.91
N ASN A 8 2.36 -9.33 -10.33
CA ASN A 8 1.09 -8.63 -10.08
C ASN A 8 0.82 -8.39 -8.58
N THR A 9 1.88 -8.16 -7.82
CA THR A 9 1.79 -7.90 -6.38
C THR A 9 2.25 -6.49 -6.07
N LEU A 10 1.62 -5.89 -5.06
CA LEU A 10 1.94 -4.54 -4.62
C LEU A 10 2.35 -4.55 -3.17
N LEU A 11 3.36 -3.76 -2.85
CA LEU A 11 3.60 -3.31 -1.48
C LEU A 11 3.15 -1.85 -1.37
N VAL A 12 2.18 -1.60 -0.50
CA VAL A 12 1.67 -0.27 -0.22
C VAL A 12 2.22 0.20 1.12
N LEU A 13 2.69 1.44 1.15
CA LEU A 13 3.14 2.11 2.36
C LEU A 13 2.44 3.44 2.48
N PHE A 14 1.66 3.59 3.53
CA PHE A 14 0.94 4.82 3.86
C PHE A 14 1.38 5.31 5.23
N ASN A 15 1.39 6.62 5.45
CA ASN A 15 1.76 7.26 6.71
C ASN A 15 0.93 6.72 7.88
N ARG A 16 -0.30 6.28 7.59
CA ARG A 16 -1.14 5.52 8.51
C ARG A 16 -2.19 4.68 7.81
N ARG A 17 -2.90 3.87 8.59
CA ARG A 17 -4.12 3.22 8.13
C ARG A 17 -5.26 4.23 8.10
N TYR A 18 -5.77 4.52 6.91
CA TYR A 18 -6.95 5.37 6.72
C TYR A 18 -8.22 4.52 6.82
N SER A 19 -9.29 5.10 7.32
CA SER A 19 -10.63 4.51 7.28
C SER A 19 -11.30 4.71 5.91
N LEU A 20 -12.30 3.89 5.59
CA LEU A 20 -13.09 4.07 4.37
C LEU A 20 -13.79 5.45 4.33
N ALA A 21 -14.19 5.98 5.49
CA ALA A 21 -14.81 7.29 5.58
C ALA A 21 -13.84 8.41 5.20
N GLU A 22 -12.59 8.36 5.69
CA GLU A 22 -11.53 9.30 5.31
C GLU A 22 -11.18 9.17 3.83
N PHE A 23 -11.11 7.94 3.32
CA PHE A 23 -10.81 7.66 1.92
C PHE A 23 -11.90 8.17 0.97
N ARG A 24 -13.17 8.02 1.35
CA ARG A 24 -14.34 8.60 0.64
C ARG A 24 -14.39 10.12 0.73
N ALA A 25 -14.06 10.70 1.88
CA ALA A 25 -14.02 12.14 2.03
C ALA A 25 -12.95 12.76 1.12
N ALA A 26 -11.79 12.12 1.02
CA ALA A 26 -10.69 12.53 0.15
C ALA A 26 -10.99 12.37 -1.35
N SER A 27 -11.88 11.46 -1.74
CA SER A 27 -12.21 11.28 -3.17
C SER A 27 -13.17 12.34 -3.72
N GLN A 28 -13.88 13.06 -2.84
CA GLN A 28 -14.87 14.08 -3.18
C GLN A 28 -15.98 13.59 -4.15
N VAL A 29 -16.17 12.28 -4.26
CA VAL A 29 -17.18 11.67 -5.15
C VAL A 29 -18.57 11.75 -4.51
N LEU A 30 -19.60 11.76 -5.35
CA LEU A 30 -20.99 11.72 -4.90
C LEU A 30 -21.29 10.37 -4.20
N PRO A 31 -21.75 10.36 -2.94
CA PRO A 31 -22.11 9.12 -2.24
C PRO A 31 -23.19 8.32 -2.99
N GLY A 32 -23.04 7.00 -3.03
CA GLY A 32 -23.97 6.09 -3.71
C GLY A 32 -23.90 6.12 -5.25
N SER A 33 -22.93 6.84 -5.83
CA SER A 33 -22.64 6.79 -7.25
C SER A 33 -21.76 5.59 -7.62
N TYR A 34 -21.65 5.29 -8.91
CA TYR A 34 -20.70 4.28 -9.41
C TYR A 34 -19.24 4.62 -9.02
N ALA A 35 -18.89 5.91 -8.98
CA ALA A 35 -17.56 6.34 -8.55
C ALA A 35 -17.31 6.05 -7.06
N ASP A 36 -18.35 6.16 -6.22
CA ASP A 36 -18.25 5.79 -4.80
C ASP A 36 -18.02 4.28 -4.61
N GLU A 37 -18.68 3.45 -5.41
CA GLU A 37 -18.42 1.99 -5.42
C GLU A 37 -16.99 1.67 -5.88
N LEU A 38 -16.48 2.39 -6.88
CA LEU A 38 -15.10 2.24 -7.35
C LEU A 38 -14.10 2.63 -6.24
N VAL A 39 -14.33 3.74 -5.55
CA VAL A 39 -13.51 4.19 -4.41
C VAL A 39 -13.50 3.15 -3.30
N GLU A 40 -14.64 2.56 -2.96
CA GLU A 40 -14.71 1.48 -1.97
C GLU A 40 -13.93 0.24 -2.42
N ARG A 41 -14.00 -0.13 -3.70
CA ARG A 41 -13.20 -1.25 -4.24
C ARG A 41 -11.71 -0.95 -4.10
N ILE A 42 -11.25 0.22 -4.54
CA ILE A 42 -9.85 0.64 -4.40
C ILE A 42 -9.41 0.55 -2.93
N TYR A 43 -10.21 1.12 -2.01
CA TYR A 43 -9.95 1.05 -0.57
C TYR A 43 -9.81 -0.38 -0.07
N ASN A 44 -10.72 -1.27 -0.45
CA ASN A 44 -10.70 -2.66 0.00
C ASN A 44 -9.40 -3.37 -0.45
N TYR A 45 -8.93 -3.10 -1.66
CA TYR A 45 -7.67 -3.63 -2.17
C TYR A 45 -6.43 -3.04 -1.50
N LEU A 46 -6.49 -1.81 -0.99
CA LEU A 46 -5.35 -1.15 -0.34
C LEU A 46 -5.28 -1.35 1.18
N PHE A 47 -6.43 -1.52 1.85
CA PHE A 47 -6.50 -1.51 3.31
C PHE A 47 -7.24 -2.69 3.93
N LYS A 48 -8.19 -3.33 3.24
CA LYS A 48 -9.01 -4.40 3.84
C LYS A 48 -8.45 -5.79 3.59
N TYR A 49 -8.08 -6.07 2.36
CA TYR A 49 -7.57 -7.37 1.92
C TYR A 49 -6.06 -7.56 2.05
N PRO A 50 -5.22 -6.51 2.01
CA PRO A 50 -3.78 -6.70 2.15
C PRO A 50 -3.37 -7.33 3.46
N ARG A 51 -2.31 -8.12 3.40
CA ARG A 51 -1.65 -8.62 4.60
C ARG A 51 -0.85 -7.49 5.24
N ASP A 52 -0.99 -7.33 6.55
CA ASP A 52 -0.18 -6.42 7.34
C ASP A 52 1.23 -7.01 7.48
N VAL A 53 2.18 -6.42 6.76
CA VAL A 53 3.53 -6.97 6.60
C VAL A 53 4.35 -6.81 7.88
N GLN A 54 4.12 -5.72 8.61
CA GLN A 54 4.80 -5.50 9.88
C GLN A 54 4.30 -6.48 10.95
N ALA A 55 2.98 -6.64 11.06
CA ALA A 55 2.41 -7.62 11.99
C ALA A 55 2.81 -9.06 11.66
N GLU A 56 2.92 -9.41 10.36
CA GLU A 56 3.43 -10.71 9.93
C GLU A 56 4.87 -10.93 10.40
N TYR A 57 5.75 -9.94 10.21
CA TYR A 57 7.14 -10.01 10.63
C TYR A 57 7.26 -10.23 12.15
N GLU A 58 6.61 -9.38 12.93
CA GLU A 58 6.68 -9.40 14.40
C GLU A 58 6.17 -10.74 14.96
N LYS A 59 5.11 -11.28 14.37
CA LYS A 59 4.46 -12.49 14.86
C LYS A 59 5.19 -13.77 14.46
N TYR A 60 5.77 -13.83 13.27
CA TYR A 60 6.23 -15.10 12.68
C TYR A 60 7.72 -15.14 12.32
N TYR A 61 8.34 -13.99 12.06
CA TYR A 61 9.65 -13.94 11.39
C TYR A 61 10.73 -13.15 12.13
N ALA A 62 10.39 -12.48 13.24
CA ALA A 62 11.36 -11.70 14.04
C ALA A 62 12.50 -12.53 14.63
N ILE A 63 12.32 -13.86 14.79
CA ILE A 63 13.38 -14.78 15.24
C ILE A 63 14.29 -15.19 14.06
N GLU A 64 13.73 -15.35 12.86
CA GLU A 64 14.45 -15.80 11.67
C GLU A 64 15.29 -14.68 11.05
N TYR A 65 14.75 -13.46 11.01
CA TYR A 65 15.43 -12.32 10.41
C TYR A 65 15.84 -11.32 11.49
N SER A 66 17.12 -10.94 11.47
CA SER A 66 17.68 -10.03 12.48
C SER A 66 17.08 -8.61 12.47
N ASN A 67 16.34 -8.24 11.42
CA ASN A 67 15.58 -6.98 11.34
C ASN A 67 14.56 -7.02 10.18
N PHE A 68 13.63 -6.07 10.22
CA PHE A 68 12.55 -5.92 9.23
C PHE A 68 13.05 -5.72 7.78
N ALA A 69 14.14 -4.98 7.56
CA ALA A 69 14.68 -4.79 6.22
C ALA A 69 15.19 -6.11 5.61
N LYS A 70 15.81 -6.99 6.41
CA LYS A 70 16.22 -8.32 5.92
C LYS A 70 15.01 -9.19 5.59
N PHE A 71 13.95 -9.11 6.38
CA PHE A 71 12.70 -9.80 6.09
C PHE A 71 12.11 -9.36 4.75
N LEU A 72 12.00 -8.05 4.50
CA LEU A 72 11.51 -7.51 3.22
C LEU A 72 12.35 -7.97 2.02
N PHE A 73 13.68 -7.96 2.16
CA PHE A 73 14.58 -8.43 1.09
C PHE A 73 14.39 -9.91 0.77
N TRP A 74 14.45 -10.78 1.79
CA TRP A 74 14.43 -12.22 1.57
C TRP A 74 13.03 -12.78 1.28
N LYS A 75 11.99 -12.27 1.95
CA LYS A 75 10.62 -12.79 1.82
C LYS A 75 9.90 -12.20 0.62
N TYR A 76 10.08 -10.90 0.39
CA TYR A 76 9.32 -10.12 -0.59
C TYR A 76 10.17 -9.67 -1.80
N GLY A 77 11.46 -9.99 -1.84
CA GLY A 77 12.33 -9.67 -2.99
C GLY A 77 12.66 -8.19 -3.15
N ILE A 78 12.35 -7.36 -2.14
CA ILE A 78 12.55 -5.91 -2.22
C ILE A 78 14.04 -5.60 -2.12
N ASP A 79 14.57 -4.77 -3.02
CA ASP A 79 15.99 -4.44 -3.02
C ASP A 79 16.44 -3.83 -1.68
N LYS A 80 17.72 -4.00 -1.36
CA LYS A 80 18.25 -3.62 -0.03
C LYS A 80 18.09 -2.14 0.30
N ASN A 81 18.17 -1.25 -0.71
CA ASN A 81 18.07 0.18 -0.48
C ASN A 81 16.63 0.55 -0.16
N THR A 82 15.67 0.07 -0.96
CA THR A 82 14.25 0.28 -0.71
C THR A 82 13.82 -0.36 0.61
N ALA A 83 14.24 -1.59 0.91
CA ALA A 83 13.93 -2.25 2.18
C ALA A 83 14.46 -1.47 3.40
N LEU A 84 15.64 -0.84 3.28
CA LEU A 84 16.18 0.01 4.34
C LEU A 84 15.40 1.33 4.48
N GLN A 85 14.99 1.95 3.37
CA GLN A 85 14.13 3.14 3.38
C GLN A 85 12.80 2.84 4.05
N ILE A 86 12.18 1.70 3.72
CA ILE A 86 10.95 1.23 4.34
C ILE A 86 11.15 1.05 5.84
N LYS A 87 12.18 0.31 6.25
CA LYS A 87 12.49 0.10 7.68
C LYS A 87 12.67 1.43 8.42
N ASN A 88 13.33 2.42 7.82
CA ASN A 88 13.56 3.71 8.46
C ASN A 88 12.29 4.57 8.55
N ARG A 89 11.29 4.31 7.69
CA ARG A 89 9.98 4.95 7.74
C ARG A 89 8.99 4.20 8.62
N ALA A 90 9.15 2.89 8.77
CA ALA A 90 8.30 2.03 9.60
C ALA A 90 8.45 2.42 11.08
N ASN A 91 7.63 3.37 11.50
CA ASN A 91 7.29 3.65 12.88
C ASN A 91 5.90 3.03 13.17
N ASP A 92 5.43 3.12 14.42
CA ASP A 92 4.16 2.51 14.83
C ASP A 92 2.93 3.04 14.06
N ASP A 93 3.05 4.18 13.40
CA ASP A 93 1.95 4.79 12.67
C ASP A 93 1.87 4.33 11.21
N VAL A 94 2.99 3.99 10.56
CA VAL A 94 3.02 3.64 9.13
C VAL A 94 2.32 2.30 8.86
N PHE A 95 1.39 2.32 7.91
CA PHE A 95 0.75 1.09 7.42
C PHE A 95 1.53 0.51 6.24
N ILE A 96 1.87 -0.79 6.34
CA ILE A 96 2.58 -1.54 5.28
C ILE A 96 1.73 -2.74 4.88
N GLY A 97 1.11 -2.65 3.70
CA GLY A 97 0.22 -3.68 3.16
C GLY A 97 0.83 -4.43 1.99
N TYR A 98 0.71 -5.76 1.97
CA TYR A 98 1.01 -6.58 0.80
C TYR A 98 -0.27 -7.02 0.08
N CYS A 99 -0.43 -6.59 -1.17
CA CYS A 99 -1.62 -6.81 -1.98
C CYS A 99 -1.32 -7.78 -3.12
N SER A 100 -1.78 -9.03 -3.01
CA SER A 100 -1.70 -10.00 -4.12
C SER A 100 -2.79 -9.78 -5.17
N HIS A 101 -2.51 -10.05 -6.45
CA HIS A 101 -3.50 -9.99 -7.55
C HIS A 101 -4.08 -8.59 -7.78
N SER A 102 -3.24 -7.57 -7.67
CA SER A 102 -3.64 -6.16 -7.68
C SER A 102 -3.33 -5.43 -8.99
N MET A 103 -2.91 -6.14 -10.04
CA MET A 103 -2.56 -5.58 -11.36
C MET A 103 -3.66 -4.71 -11.99
N TRP A 104 -4.93 -5.01 -11.76
CA TRP A 104 -6.03 -4.19 -12.30
C TRP A 104 -6.01 -2.75 -11.75
N LEU A 105 -5.51 -2.56 -10.52
CA LEU A 105 -5.41 -1.24 -9.89
C LEU A 105 -4.39 -0.34 -10.59
N LEU A 106 -3.32 -0.94 -11.13
CA LEU A 106 -2.23 -0.22 -11.79
C LEU A 106 -2.37 -0.12 -13.31
N THR A 107 -3.33 -0.83 -13.91
CA THR A 107 -3.46 -0.89 -15.39
C THR A 107 -4.62 -0.07 -15.92
N ASP A 108 -5.57 0.32 -15.07
CA ASP A 108 -6.71 1.15 -15.45
C ASP A 108 -6.40 2.64 -15.16
N GLU A 109 -6.35 3.45 -16.22
CA GLU A 109 -6.03 4.88 -16.13
C GLU A 109 -7.05 5.67 -15.29
N THR A 110 -8.33 5.26 -15.29
CA THR A 110 -9.37 5.92 -14.50
C THR A 110 -9.14 5.63 -13.02
N VAL A 111 -8.82 4.37 -12.70
CA VAL A 111 -8.50 3.94 -11.34
C VAL A 111 -7.27 4.66 -10.81
N LEU A 112 -6.21 4.73 -11.63
CA LEU A 112 -4.99 5.45 -11.27
C LEU A 112 -5.26 6.93 -11.04
N SER A 113 -6.01 7.59 -11.92
CA SER A 113 -6.35 9.02 -11.76
C SER A 113 -7.15 9.28 -10.48
N VAL A 114 -8.12 8.41 -10.15
CA VAL A 114 -8.90 8.52 -8.91
C VAL A 114 -8.00 8.28 -7.69
N LEU A 115 -7.15 7.25 -7.75
CA LEU A 115 -6.23 6.94 -6.68
C LEU A 115 -5.24 8.08 -6.44
N ASP A 116 -4.64 8.65 -7.48
CA ASP A 116 -3.69 9.75 -7.39
C ASP A 116 -4.33 10.99 -6.74
N HIS A 117 -5.57 11.31 -7.10
CA HIS A 117 -6.31 12.39 -6.46
C HIS A 117 -6.51 12.13 -4.96
N ILE A 118 -6.98 10.93 -4.60
CA ILE A 118 -7.20 10.57 -3.19
C ILE A 118 -5.90 10.63 -2.39
N LEU A 119 -4.82 10.07 -2.94
CA LEU A 119 -3.52 10.08 -2.28
C LEU A 119 -3.01 11.50 -2.07
N TYR A 120 -3.14 12.38 -3.07
CA TYR A 120 -2.80 13.79 -2.95
C TYR A 120 -3.56 14.47 -1.81
N GLU A 121 -4.89 14.30 -1.74
CA GLU A 121 -5.73 14.88 -0.68
C GLU A 121 -5.39 14.32 0.71
N LEU A 122 -4.92 13.07 0.79
CA LEU A 122 -4.47 12.44 2.04
C LEU A 122 -3.02 12.80 2.43
N GLY A 123 -2.32 13.61 1.62
CA GLY A 123 -0.90 13.94 1.82
C GLY A 123 0.05 12.76 1.57
N GLU A 124 -0.41 11.77 0.80
CA GLU A 124 0.36 10.59 0.40
C GLU A 124 1.00 10.81 -0.96
N ASN A 125 2.21 10.28 -1.15
CA ASN A 125 2.88 10.26 -2.46
C ASN A 125 2.89 8.85 -3.01
N ARG A 126 2.49 8.67 -4.28
CA ARG A 126 2.61 7.37 -4.96
C ARG A 126 4.08 6.95 -5.11
N ASN A 127 4.97 7.92 -5.42
CA ASN A 127 6.40 7.80 -5.76
C ASN A 127 6.84 6.45 -6.35
N GLU A 128 7.08 6.52 -7.65
CA GLU A 128 7.60 5.52 -8.56
C GLU A 128 9.09 5.25 -8.29
N ASN A 129 9.45 4.01 -8.00
CA ASN A 129 10.74 3.50 -8.43
C ASN A 129 10.46 2.62 -9.66
N SER A 130 10.40 3.24 -10.82
CA SER A 130 10.58 2.54 -12.08
C SER A 130 12.04 2.75 -12.51
N HIS A 131 12.77 1.63 -12.58
CA HIS A 131 14.16 1.44 -13.06
C HIS A 131 15.28 1.44 -12.02
#